data_AF-A0AAC9HMU0-F1
#
_entry.id   AF-A0AAC9HMU0-F1
#
_cell.length_a   1.000
_cell.length_b   1.000
_cell.length_c   1.000
_cell.angle_alpha   90.00
_cell.angle_beta   90.00
_cell.angle_gamma   90.00
#
_symmetry.space_group_name_H-M   'P 1'
#
loop_
_entity.id
_entity.type
_entity.pdbx_description
1 polymer ?
#
loop_
_entity_poly.entity_id
_entity_poly.type
_entity_poly.pdbx_seq_one_letter_code
_entity_poly.pdbx_strand_id
1 'polypeptide(L)'
;MTDRTPGDQHGSNAEPAIPASEPVVEPTANPDEPLRATDPLLIDQVTLPEVGIVCQRHAVFVDEGETLPSAGEQAFSLCGIPLTIGPPPAEMLPGVPAEVVDCADCQAIIWDEPAIEPVGSDFRLFVRRRGTIDVHIVEDSGLSATTMTARCGALFRLGEDLEQLAPGCGAPCNRCLLASLSGPATLPEHLAVSGEF
;
A
#
# COMPACT_ATOMS: atom_id res chain seq x y z
N MET A 1 43.36 -60.23 20.13
CA MET A 1 42.52 -61.22 19.42
C MET A 1 41.16 -61.22 20.11
N THR A 2 40.09 -61.28 19.33
CA THR A 2 38.66 -60.96 19.60
C THR A 2 38.39 -59.44 19.60
N ASP A 3 38.05 -58.80 18.47
CA ASP A 3 36.95 -59.03 17.51
C ASP A 3 35.56 -58.89 18.15
N ARG A 4 34.87 -57.79 17.80
CA ARG A 4 33.41 -57.65 17.63
C ARG A 4 33.03 -56.19 17.36
N THR A 5 32.67 -55.91 16.11
CA THR A 5 31.80 -54.80 15.68
C THR A 5 30.34 -55.25 15.79
N PRO A 6 29.44 -54.35 16.22
CA PRO A 6 28.27 -53.96 15.42
C PRO A 6 28.05 -52.42 15.49
N GLY A 7 27.54 -51.69 14.52
CA GLY A 7 26.63 -52.03 13.43
C GLY A 7 25.21 -51.57 13.75
N ASP A 8 24.92 -50.28 13.60
CA ASP A 8 23.57 -49.64 13.57
C ASP A 8 23.76 -48.22 12.99
N GLN A 9 23.47 -47.88 11.72
CA GLN A 9 22.18 -47.76 11.03
C GLN A 9 21.14 -46.91 11.77
N HIS A 10 21.25 -45.59 11.59
CA HIS A 10 20.13 -44.66 11.72
C HIS A 10 19.96 -43.92 10.39
N GLY A 11 18.99 -44.39 9.60
CA GLY A 11 18.35 -43.62 8.54
C GLY A 11 17.22 -42.80 9.14
N SER A 12 17.12 -41.52 8.76
CA SER A 12 15.96 -40.62 8.97
C SER A 12 16.35 -39.26 8.41
N ASN A 13 15.60 -38.49 7.64
CA ASN A 13 14.36 -38.67 6.90
C ASN A 13 14.45 -37.56 5.84
N ALA A 14 14.50 -37.90 4.56
CA ALA A 14 14.33 -36.91 3.51
C ALA A 14 12.82 -36.64 3.37
N GLU A 15 12.38 -35.45 3.78
CA GLU A 15 11.05 -34.94 3.44
C GLU A 15 10.86 -34.99 1.92
N PRO A 16 9.76 -35.59 1.42
CA PRO A 16 9.41 -35.45 0.01
C PRO A 16 8.92 -34.01 -0.21
N ALA A 17 9.67 -33.26 -1.02
CA ALA A 17 9.21 -31.99 -1.56
C ALA A 17 7.88 -32.23 -2.28
N ILE A 18 6.83 -31.58 -1.80
CA ILE A 18 5.55 -31.47 -2.50
C ILE A 18 5.85 -30.70 -3.78
N PRO A 19 5.69 -31.28 -4.99
CA PRO A 19 5.79 -30.48 -6.19
C PRO A 19 4.65 -29.46 -6.15
N ALA A 20 5.01 -28.18 -6.26
CA ALA A 20 4.05 -27.12 -6.52
C ALA A 20 3.28 -27.52 -7.79
N SER A 21 1.99 -27.78 -7.66
CA SER A 21 1.12 -28.02 -8.80
C SER A 21 1.10 -26.75 -9.64
N GLU A 22 1.81 -26.77 -10.75
CA GLU A 22 1.68 -25.74 -11.77
C GLU A 22 0.22 -25.74 -12.29
N PRO A 23 -0.39 -24.56 -12.50
CA PRO A 23 -1.74 -24.50 -13.03
C PRO A 23 -1.79 -25.13 -14.42
N VAL A 24 -2.63 -26.15 -14.57
CA VAL A 24 -2.93 -26.78 -15.85
C VAL A 24 -3.81 -25.82 -16.65
N VAL A 25 -3.21 -25.11 -17.59
CA VAL A 25 -3.94 -24.29 -18.56
C VAL A 25 -4.45 -25.21 -19.67
N GLU A 26 -5.76 -25.45 -19.71
CA GLU A 26 -6.39 -26.15 -20.84
C GLU A 26 -6.36 -25.25 -22.09
N PRO A 27 -5.81 -25.70 -23.23
CA PRO A 27 -5.68 -24.86 -24.42
C PRO A 27 -7.03 -24.73 -25.13
N THR A 28 -7.62 -23.53 -25.12
CA THR A 28 -8.84 -23.23 -25.87
C THR A 28 -8.58 -23.01 -27.37
N ALA A 29 -9.60 -23.29 -28.17
CA ALA A 29 -9.50 -23.79 -29.55
C ALA A 29 -9.48 -22.75 -30.69
N ASN A 30 -8.86 -21.58 -30.53
CA ASN A 30 -8.59 -20.66 -31.65
C ASN A 30 -7.36 -19.78 -31.35
N PRO A 31 -6.27 -19.82 -32.13
CA PRO A 31 -5.05 -19.06 -31.85
C PRO A 31 -5.20 -17.54 -32.02
N ASP A 32 -6.32 -17.08 -32.61
CA ASP A 32 -6.63 -15.66 -32.82
C ASP A 32 -7.66 -15.10 -31.83
N GLU A 33 -8.20 -15.93 -30.93
CA GLU A 33 -9.15 -15.45 -29.92
C GLU A 33 -8.39 -14.96 -28.68
N PRO A 34 -8.65 -13.73 -28.22
CA PRO A 34 -7.91 -13.19 -27.08
C PRO A 34 -8.20 -14.01 -25.83
N LEU A 35 -7.14 -14.38 -25.12
CA LEU A 35 -7.25 -15.15 -23.89
C LEU A 35 -8.05 -14.35 -22.86
N ARG A 36 -8.89 -15.06 -22.09
CA ARG A 36 -9.70 -14.48 -21.04
C ARG A 36 -9.30 -15.05 -19.69
N ALA A 37 -9.44 -14.21 -18.67
CA ALA A 37 -9.32 -14.61 -17.29
C ALA A 37 -10.38 -15.66 -16.95
N THR A 38 -9.97 -16.81 -16.43
CA THR A 38 -10.90 -17.84 -15.92
C THR A 38 -11.23 -17.63 -14.44
N ASP A 39 -10.41 -16.86 -13.73
CA ASP A 39 -10.56 -16.43 -12.35
C ASP A 39 -9.97 -15.01 -12.23
N PRO A 40 -10.33 -14.22 -11.20
CA PRO A 40 -9.68 -12.95 -10.96
C PRO A 40 -8.17 -13.10 -10.77
N LEU A 41 -7.38 -12.29 -11.48
CA LEU A 41 -5.92 -12.36 -11.43
C LEU A 41 -5.24 -10.99 -11.28
N LEU A 42 -4.05 -11.02 -10.71
CA LEU A 42 -3.12 -9.90 -10.65
C LEU A 42 -1.93 -10.18 -11.56
N ILE A 43 -1.71 -9.30 -12.54
CA ILE A 43 -0.57 -9.33 -13.44
C ILE A 43 0.46 -8.30 -12.94
N ASP A 44 1.65 -8.78 -12.56
CA ASP A 44 2.76 -7.90 -12.20
C ASP A 44 3.39 -7.28 -13.46
N GLN A 45 3.45 -5.95 -13.50
CA GLN A 45 4.12 -5.19 -14.54
C GLN A 45 5.19 -4.29 -13.93
N VAL A 46 6.44 -4.49 -14.35
CA VAL A 46 7.56 -3.63 -13.96
C VAL A 46 7.72 -2.51 -14.98
N THR A 47 7.80 -1.28 -14.50
CA THR A 47 8.02 -0.10 -15.34
C THR A 47 9.23 0.70 -14.91
N LEU A 48 9.86 1.35 -15.88
CA LEU A 48 10.90 2.34 -15.62
C LEU A 48 10.29 3.51 -14.84
N PRO A 49 11.02 4.08 -13.87
CA PRO A 49 10.54 5.24 -13.15
C PRO A 49 10.47 6.47 -14.06
N GLU A 50 9.48 7.33 -13.87
CA GLU A 50 9.47 8.66 -14.50
C GLU A 50 10.65 9.51 -13.99
N VAL A 51 11.01 9.34 -12.71
CA VAL A 51 12.12 10.01 -12.06
C VAL A 51 12.82 9.04 -11.10
N GLY A 52 14.14 8.92 -11.21
CA GLY A 52 14.96 8.12 -10.29
C GLY A 52 15.64 6.93 -10.98
N ILE A 53 16.14 6.01 -10.16
CA ILE A 53 16.92 4.84 -10.59
C ILE A 53 16.37 3.55 -9.98
N VAL A 54 15.06 3.47 -9.72
CA VAL A 54 14.44 2.27 -9.16
C VAL A 54 13.16 2.01 -9.94
N CYS A 55 13.07 0.85 -10.59
CA CYS A 55 11.85 0.39 -11.25
C CYS A 55 10.77 0.09 -10.22
N GLN A 56 9.54 0.40 -10.57
CA GLN A 56 8.38 0.07 -9.74
C GLN A 56 7.63 -1.11 -10.37
N ARG A 57 7.29 -2.10 -9.54
CA ARG A 57 6.39 -3.20 -9.89
C ARG A 57 4.98 -2.82 -9.46
N HIS A 58 4.10 -2.73 -10.45
CA HIS A 58 2.69 -2.48 -10.27
C HIS A 58 1.89 -3.74 -10.57
N ALA A 59 0.70 -3.86 -9.99
CA ALA A 59 -0.22 -4.94 -10.32
C ALA A 59 -1.36 -4.41 -11.18
N VAL A 60 -1.70 -5.14 -12.23
CA VAL A 60 -2.90 -4.94 -13.06
C VAL A 60 -3.91 -6.00 -12.65
N PHE A 61 -5.10 -5.58 -12.25
CA PHE A 61 -6.19 -6.50 -11.95
C PHE A 61 -7.00 -6.78 -13.21
N VAL A 62 -7.28 -8.06 -13.46
CA VAL A 62 -8.16 -8.51 -14.53
C VAL A 62 -9.22 -9.40 -13.88
N ASP A 63 -10.48 -9.01 -14.01
CA ASP A 63 -11.59 -9.73 -13.39
C ASP A 63 -11.98 -10.98 -14.20
N GLU A 64 -12.75 -11.88 -13.59
CA GLU A 64 -13.24 -13.09 -14.26
C GLU A 64 -13.97 -12.75 -15.57
N GLY A 65 -13.59 -13.44 -16.66
CA GLY A 65 -14.18 -13.27 -17.98
C GLY A 65 -13.65 -12.06 -18.76
N GLU A 66 -12.85 -11.18 -18.16
CA GLU A 66 -12.19 -10.09 -18.89
C GLU A 66 -11.05 -10.60 -19.79
N THR A 67 -10.74 -9.81 -20.82
CA THR A 67 -9.65 -10.13 -21.75
C THR A 67 -8.31 -9.89 -21.08
N LEU A 68 -7.40 -10.88 -21.14
CA LEU A 68 -6.02 -10.70 -20.71
C LEU A 68 -5.32 -9.71 -21.65
N PRO A 69 -4.66 -8.68 -21.10
CA PRO A 69 -3.99 -7.69 -21.94
C PRO A 69 -2.77 -8.33 -22.63
N SER A 70 -2.61 -8.00 -23.90
CA SER A 70 -1.53 -8.54 -24.74
C SER A 70 -0.24 -7.75 -24.57
N ALA A 71 0.90 -8.35 -24.88
CA ALA A 71 2.18 -7.62 -24.90
C ALA A 71 2.11 -6.41 -25.85
N GLY A 72 2.55 -5.25 -25.36
CA GLY A 72 2.47 -3.95 -26.05
C GLY A 72 1.16 -3.20 -25.84
N GLU A 73 0.14 -3.82 -25.24
CA GLU A 73 -1.12 -3.17 -24.90
C GLU A 73 -0.96 -2.27 -23.67
N GLN A 74 -1.77 -1.20 -23.61
CA GLN A 74 -1.86 -0.37 -22.41
C GLN A 74 -2.89 -0.94 -21.44
N ALA A 75 -2.53 -0.99 -20.17
CA ALA A 75 -3.42 -1.34 -19.07
C ALA A 75 -3.25 -0.34 -17.92
N PHE A 76 -4.23 -0.29 -17.02
CA PHE A 76 -4.13 0.49 -15.79
C PHE A 76 -3.76 -0.42 -14.63
N SER A 77 -2.79 0.03 -13.82
CA SER A 77 -2.50 -0.63 -12.55
C SER A 77 -3.59 -0.36 -11.51
N LEU A 78 -3.55 -1.10 -10.40
CA LEU A 78 -4.40 -0.87 -9.24
C LEU A 78 -4.31 0.57 -8.70
N CYS A 79 -3.12 1.18 -8.72
CA CYS A 79 -2.95 2.57 -8.31
C CYS A 79 -3.34 3.60 -9.40
N GLY A 80 -3.86 3.15 -10.54
CA GLY A 80 -4.37 4.00 -11.62
C GLY A 80 -3.32 4.52 -12.59
N ILE A 81 -2.07 4.06 -12.51
CA ILE A 81 -1.01 4.45 -13.44
C ILE A 81 -1.18 3.66 -14.75
N PRO A 82 -1.16 4.31 -15.93
CA PRO A 82 -1.15 3.62 -17.21
C PRO A 82 0.23 2.99 -17.46
N LEU A 83 0.25 1.71 -17.84
CA LEU A 83 1.46 0.92 -18.09
C LEU A 83 1.33 0.21 -19.43
N THR A 84 2.47 -0.07 -20.07
CA THR A 84 2.52 -0.96 -21.24
C THR A 84 2.87 -2.37 -20.79
N ILE A 85 2.03 -3.34 -21.13
CA ILE A 85 2.28 -4.75 -20.81
C ILE A 85 3.47 -5.27 -21.60
N GLY A 86 4.40 -5.92 -20.93
CA GLY A 86 5.60 -6.41 -21.60
C GLY A 86 6.65 -6.96 -20.65
N PRO A 87 7.77 -7.46 -21.20
CA PRO A 87 8.84 -8.00 -20.38
C PRO A 87 9.41 -6.91 -19.45
N PRO A 88 9.85 -7.29 -18.23
CA PRO A 88 10.48 -6.35 -17.33
C PRO A 88 11.78 -5.80 -17.95
N PRO A 89 12.11 -4.51 -17.71
CA PRO A 89 13.35 -3.93 -18.18
C PRO A 89 14.55 -4.61 -17.51
N ALA A 90 15.54 -5.03 -18.29
CA ALA A 90 16.79 -5.61 -17.77
C ALA A 90 17.71 -4.54 -17.15
N GLU A 91 17.65 -3.32 -17.70
CA GLU A 91 18.48 -2.19 -17.31
C GLU A 91 17.62 -0.95 -17.09
N MET A 92 17.96 -0.13 -16.08
CA MET A 92 17.31 1.17 -15.84
C MET A 92 17.94 2.29 -16.66
N LEU A 93 19.24 2.19 -16.88
CA LEU A 93 20.06 3.03 -17.73
C LEU A 93 21.08 2.13 -18.43
N PRO A 94 21.68 2.54 -19.56
CA PRO A 94 22.68 1.74 -20.25
C PRO A 94 23.80 1.28 -19.30
N GLY A 95 23.90 -0.05 -19.09
CA GLY A 95 24.88 -0.67 -18.21
C GLY A 95 24.57 -0.63 -16.71
N VAL A 96 23.37 -0.16 -16.31
CA VAL A 96 22.90 -0.16 -14.92
C VAL A 96 21.78 -1.19 -14.77
N PRO A 97 21.99 -2.30 -14.05
CA PRO A 97 20.98 -3.35 -13.90
C PRO A 97 19.75 -2.81 -13.19
N ALA A 98 18.57 -3.28 -13.59
CA ALA A 98 17.33 -2.81 -12.99
C ALA A 98 17.16 -3.30 -11.55
N GLU A 99 16.96 -2.35 -10.63
CA GLU A 99 16.51 -2.62 -9.27
C GLU A 99 14.99 -2.43 -9.23
N VAL A 100 14.27 -3.42 -8.68
CA VAL A 100 12.81 -3.45 -8.68
C VAL A 100 12.30 -3.42 -7.24
N VAL A 101 11.40 -2.48 -6.97
CA VAL A 101 10.62 -2.43 -5.72
C VAL A 101 9.14 -2.48 -6.03
N ASP A 102 8.35 -2.96 -5.07
CA ASP A 102 6.89 -2.96 -5.22
C ASP A 102 6.34 -1.53 -5.07
N CYS A 103 5.38 -1.18 -5.92
CA CYS A 103 4.68 0.09 -5.80
C CYS A 103 3.89 0.10 -4.48
N ALA A 104 4.24 1.04 -3.59
CA ALA A 104 3.61 1.16 -2.28
C ALA A 104 2.08 1.31 -2.37
N ASP A 105 1.58 2.02 -3.37
CA ASP A 105 0.13 2.23 -3.55
C ASP A 105 -0.59 0.96 -4.04
N CYS A 106 0.01 0.21 -4.98
CA CYS A 106 -0.54 -1.08 -5.40
C CYS A 106 -0.54 -2.07 -4.23
N GLN A 107 0.53 -2.06 -3.44
CA GLN A 107 0.67 -2.91 -2.28
C GLN A 107 -0.30 -2.57 -1.15
N ALA A 108 -0.60 -1.28 -0.94
CA ALA A 108 -1.65 -0.87 -0.02
C ALA A 108 -3.02 -1.45 -0.40
N ILE A 109 -3.32 -1.55 -1.70
CA ILE A 109 -4.59 -2.13 -2.20
C ILE A 109 -4.59 -3.66 -2.09
N ILE A 110 -3.46 -4.33 -2.34
CA ILE A 110 -3.34 -5.80 -2.32
C ILE A 110 -3.34 -6.34 -0.89
N TRP A 111 -2.63 -5.68 0.03
CA TRP A 111 -2.46 -6.12 1.42
C TRP A 111 -3.54 -5.61 2.38
N ASP A 112 -4.42 -4.72 1.95
CA ASP A 112 -5.66 -4.49 2.68
C ASP A 112 -6.50 -5.78 2.59
N GLU A 113 -6.46 -6.62 3.63
CA GLU A 113 -7.68 -7.33 4.00
C GLU A 113 -8.76 -6.26 4.12
N PRO A 114 -9.98 -6.43 3.56
CA PRO A 114 -11.06 -5.49 3.78
C PRO A 114 -11.49 -5.62 5.24
N ALA A 115 -10.69 -5.06 6.14
CA ALA A 115 -11.18 -4.58 7.38
C ALA A 115 -12.19 -3.51 6.95
N ILE A 116 -13.47 -3.78 7.18
CA ILE A 116 -14.47 -2.73 7.26
C ILE A 116 -14.13 -1.95 8.53
N GLU A 117 -12.97 -1.31 8.55
CA GLU A 117 -12.74 -0.17 9.39
C GLU A 117 -13.49 0.97 8.70
N PRO A 118 -14.31 1.74 9.43
CA PRO A 118 -14.77 3.00 8.87
C PRO A 118 -13.52 3.71 8.38
N VAL A 119 -13.53 4.22 7.15
CA VAL A 119 -12.46 5.10 6.67
C VAL A 119 -12.31 6.20 7.70
N GLY A 120 -11.40 5.97 8.65
CA GLY A 120 -10.80 6.97 9.49
C GLY A 120 -9.91 7.72 8.54
N SER A 121 -10.53 8.50 7.64
CA SER A 121 -9.80 9.50 6.93
C SER A 121 -9.17 10.32 8.02
N ASP A 122 -7.84 10.30 8.10
CA ASP A 122 -7.03 11.28 8.82
C ASP A 122 -7.28 12.66 8.19
N PHE A 123 -8.52 13.12 8.29
CA PHE A 123 -9.00 14.30 7.65
C PHE A 123 -8.50 15.46 8.48
N ARG A 124 -7.60 16.23 7.87
CA ARG A 124 -7.00 17.41 8.45
C ARG A 124 -7.58 18.64 7.78
N LEU A 125 -8.17 19.51 8.59
CA LEU A 125 -8.54 20.86 8.17
C LEU A 125 -7.39 21.81 8.49
N PHE A 126 -7.03 22.64 7.52
CA PHE A 126 -6.09 23.74 7.68
C PHE A 126 -6.89 25.04 7.74
N VAL A 127 -7.05 25.60 8.94
CA VAL A 127 -7.94 26.75 9.18
C VAL A 127 -7.18 27.92 9.78
N ARG A 128 -7.60 29.14 9.44
CA ARG A 128 -7.16 30.37 10.09
C ARG A 128 -8.33 31.33 10.25
N ARG A 129 -8.19 32.35 11.10
CA ARG A 129 -9.10 33.50 11.07
C ARG A 129 -8.76 34.35 9.85
N ARG A 130 -9.78 34.85 9.14
CA ARG A 130 -9.54 35.70 7.98
C ARG A 130 -8.71 36.92 8.38
N GLY A 131 -7.64 37.19 7.65
CA GLY A 131 -6.69 38.26 7.95
C GLY A 131 -5.57 37.90 8.93
N THR A 132 -5.50 36.67 9.45
CA THR A 132 -4.34 36.19 10.22
C THR A 132 -3.36 35.42 9.35
N ILE A 133 -2.13 35.26 9.84
CA ILE A 133 -1.07 34.53 9.13
C ILE A 133 -1.05 33.05 9.53
N ASP A 134 -1.22 32.77 10.82
CA ASP A 134 -1.07 31.42 11.39
C ASP A 134 -2.20 30.49 10.96
N VAL A 135 -1.82 29.33 10.42
CA VAL A 135 -2.70 28.24 10.01
C VAL A 135 -2.68 27.12 11.04
N HIS A 136 -3.85 26.75 11.51
CA HIS A 136 -4.05 25.73 12.51
C HIS A 136 -4.52 24.42 11.88
N ILE A 137 -4.01 23.30 12.39
CA ILE A 137 -4.39 21.96 11.96
C ILE A 137 -5.46 21.44 12.91
N VAL A 138 -6.63 21.11 12.37
CA VAL A 138 -7.73 20.46 13.11
C VAL A 138 -7.87 19.05 12.55
N GLU A 139 -7.87 18.06 13.45
CA GLU A 139 -8.11 16.65 13.14
C GLU A 139 -9.56 16.30 13.48
N ASP A 140 -10.04 15.16 13.01
CA ASP A 140 -11.40 14.70 13.26
C ASP A 140 -11.77 14.67 14.75
N SER A 141 -10.85 14.21 15.60
CA SER A 141 -11.00 14.21 17.07
C SER A 141 -11.21 15.60 17.69
N GLY A 142 -10.84 16.66 16.98
CA GLY A 142 -11.03 18.05 17.38
C GLY A 142 -12.36 18.67 16.92
N LEU A 143 -13.14 17.95 16.10
CA LEU A 143 -14.41 18.44 15.57
C LEU A 143 -15.59 18.15 16.51
N SER A 144 -16.50 19.11 16.60
CA SER A 144 -17.81 18.94 17.24
C SER A 144 -18.89 19.58 16.39
N ALA A 145 -20.15 19.40 16.78
CA ALA A 145 -21.29 20.02 16.10
C ALA A 145 -21.24 21.57 16.08
N THR A 146 -20.43 22.21 16.93
CA THR A 146 -20.39 23.68 17.07
C THR A 146 -18.98 24.28 17.13
N THR A 147 -17.96 23.45 17.26
CA THR A 147 -16.58 23.91 17.48
C THR A 147 -15.56 23.04 16.75
N MET A 148 -14.42 23.64 16.47
CA MET A 148 -13.22 22.97 15.97
C MET A 148 -12.07 23.28 16.92
N THR A 149 -11.37 22.25 17.38
CA THR A 149 -10.21 22.37 18.27
C THR A 149 -8.97 21.95 17.49
N ALA A 150 -8.06 22.89 17.27
CA ALA A 150 -6.80 22.60 16.61
C ALA A 150 -5.85 21.84 17.53
N ARG A 151 -4.84 21.18 16.94
CA ARG A 151 -3.82 20.43 17.67
C ARG A 151 -3.06 21.26 18.72
N CYS A 152 -2.94 22.57 18.51
CA CYS A 152 -2.34 23.47 19.49
C CYS A 152 -3.27 23.86 20.66
N GLY A 153 -4.48 23.32 20.70
CA GLY A 153 -5.55 23.65 21.66
C GLY A 153 -6.34 24.91 21.32
N ALA A 154 -6.14 25.52 20.14
CA ALA A 154 -6.92 26.68 19.74
C ALA A 154 -8.36 26.26 19.40
N LEU A 155 -9.33 26.95 19.98
CA LEU A 155 -10.75 26.71 19.75
C LEU A 155 -11.31 27.72 18.73
N PHE A 156 -12.06 27.21 17.76
CA PHE A 156 -12.82 27.98 16.78
C PHE A 156 -14.28 27.59 16.85
N ARG A 157 -15.21 28.55 16.81
CA ARG A 157 -16.64 28.25 16.68
C ARG A 157 -17.04 28.21 15.21
N LEU A 158 -17.91 27.27 14.86
CA LEU A 158 -18.54 27.24 13.54
C LEU A 158 -19.42 28.50 13.39
N GLY A 159 -19.09 29.34 12.41
CA GLY A 159 -19.69 30.67 12.22
C GLY A 159 -18.76 31.84 12.52
N GLU A 160 -17.56 31.61 13.06
CA GLU A 160 -16.49 32.62 13.02
C GLU A 160 -16.06 32.90 11.56
N ASP A 161 -15.46 34.06 11.29
CA ASP A 161 -14.88 34.41 9.99
C ASP A 161 -13.56 33.64 9.79
N LEU A 162 -13.72 32.36 9.43
CA LEU A 162 -12.64 31.43 9.20
C LEU A 162 -12.40 31.25 7.70
N GLU A 163 -11.13 31.06 7.36
CA GLU A 163 -10.69 30.66 6.04
C GLU A 163 -10.11 29.25 6.13
N GLN A 164 -10.63 28.34 5.30
CA GLN A 164 -10.05 27.03 5.08
C GLN A 164 -9.07 27.12 3.92
N LEU A 165 -7.87 26.58 4.12
CA LEU A 165 -6.78 26.61 3.16
C LEU A 165 -6.46 25.20 2.65
N ALA A 166 -5.93 25.13 1.43
CA ALA A 166 -5.35 23.89 0.93
C ALA A 166 -4.05 23.54 1.70
N PRO A 167 -3.66 22.25 1.76
CA PRO A 167 -2.38 21.86 2.31
C PRO A 167 -1.22 22.62 1.67
N GLY A 168 -0.26 23.07 2.48
CA GLY A 168 0.89 23.86 2.01
C GLY A 168 0.61 25.35 1.77
N CYS A 169 -0.63 25.81 1.94
CA CYS A 169 -0.96 27.24 1.88
C CYS A 169 -0.92 27.89 3.27
N GLY A 170 -0.21 29.02 3.36
CA GLY A 170 -0.08 29.82 4.59
C GLY A 170 1.07 29.39 5.50
N ALA A 171 1.30 30.14 6.58
CA ALA A 171 2.35 29.82 7.55
C ALA A 171 1.74 28.93 8.66
N PRO A 172 2.26 27.73 8.91
CA PRO A 172 1.69 26.85 9.92
C PRO A 172 1.93 27.42 11.32
N CYS A 173 0.94 27.29 12.20
CA CYS A 173 1.13 27.49 13.62
C CYS A 173 2.22 26.51 14.10
N ASN A 174 3.34 27.03 14.61
CA ASN A 174 4.48 26.21 15.04
C ASN A 174 4.09 25.08 16.00
N ARG A 175 3.12 25.31 16.90
CA ARG A 175 2.61 24.28 17.81
C ARG A 175 1.84 23.18 17.08
N CYS A 176 1.01 23.53 16.10
CA CYS A 176 0.31 22.54 15.27
C CYS A 176 1.31 21.75 14.41
N LEU A 177 2.32 22.43 13.84
CA LEU A 177 3.37 21.78 13.06
C LEU A 177 4.16 20.78 13.90
N LEU A 178 4.67 21.19 15.07
CA LEU A 178 5.42 20.31 15.96
C LEU A 178 4.56 19.13 16.45
N ALA A 179 3.29 19.38 16.77
CA ALA A 179 2.36 18.31 17.10
C ALA A 179 2.15 17.35 15.92
N SER A 180 2.04 17.85 14.69
CA SER A 180 1.88 16.99 13.50
C SER A 180 3.08 16.09 13.18
N LEU A 181 4.27 16.47 13.61
CA LEU A 181 5.48 15.63 13.48
C LEU A 181 5.55 14.56 14.59
N SER A 182 4.84 14.78 15.68
CA SER A 182 4.68 13.81 16.76
C SER A 182 3.47 12.95 16.42
N GLY A 183 3.70 11.86 15.68
CA GLY A 183 2.65 10.86 15.43
C GLY A 183 2.04 10.38 16.75
N PRO A 184 0.80 9.86 16.73
CA PRO A 184 0.28 9.18 17.92
C PRO A 184 1.29 8.09 18.29
N ALA A 185 1.81 8.15 19.51
CA ALA A 185 2.50 6.99 20.06
C ALA A 185 1.42 5.91 20.16
N THR A 186 1.39 4.98 19.20
CA THR A 186 0.64 3.74 19.29
C THR A 186 1.23 2.99 20.47
N LEU A 187 0.69 3.22 21.65
CA LEU A 187 0.87 2.31 22.77
C LEU A 187 0.17 1.02 22.34
N PRO A 188 0.87 -0.13 22.28
CA PRO A 188 0.21 -1.39 22.00
C PRO A 188 -0.89 -1.62 23.05
N GLU A 189 -2.12 -1.86 22.59
CA GLU A 189 -3.32 -2.06 23.42
C GLU A 189 -3.25 -3.28 24.36
N HIS A 190 -2.16 -4.05 24.32
CA HIS A 190 -2.00 -5.26 25.11
C HIS A 190 -1.77 -5.05 26.62
N LEU A 191 -1.86 -3.82 27.14
CA LEU A 191 -1.69 -3.51 28.57
C LEU A 191 -2.90 -2.84 29.25
N ALA A 192 -4.06 -2.77 28.60
CA ALA A 192 -5.30 -2.35 29.25
C ALA A 192 -5.92 -3.49 30.10
N VAL A 193 -5.32 -3.74 31.26
CA VAL A 193 -5.90 -4.12 32.56
C VAL A 193 -7.15 -5.02 32.56
N SER A 194 -6.98 -6.30 32.93
CA SER A 194 -8.00 -7.05 33.69
C SER A 194 -7.78 -6.77 35.18
N GLY A 195 -8.47 -5.76 35.69
CA GLY A 195 -8.61 -5.48 37.12
C GLY A 195 -10.04 -5.77 37.51
N GLU A 196 -10.29 -6.98 37.97
CA GLU A 196 -11.58 -7.42 38.50
C GLU A 196 -11.82 -6.74 39.87
N PHE A 197 -12.98 -6.11 40.02
CA PHE A 197 -13.62 -5.82 41.32
C PHE A 197 -14.75 -6.82 41.53
#